data_AF-A0A3C0JNX4-F1
#
_entry.id   AF-A0A3C0JNX4-F1
#
_cell.length_a   1.000
_cell.length_b   1.000
_cell.length_c   1.000
_cell.angle_alpha   90.00
_cell.angle_beta   90.00
_cell.angle_gamma   90.00
#
_symmetry.space_group_name_H-M   'P 1'
#
loop_
_entity.id
_entity.type
_entity.pdbx_description
1 polymer ?
#
loop_
_entity_poly.entity_id
_entity_poly.type
_entity_poly.pdbx_seq_one_letter_code
_entity_poly.pdbx_strand_id
1 'polypeptide(L)'
;MRAVFIMMFTVSLGGMLLLQSTVFAADPLPTCFGVTYDSNHPDHILGTNGDDQIVGTSRNDVIFGMNGNDVVLGQEGDDIICGGNGNDILRGRGGADRMDGGDGDDVLWGGADEGDQLFSGDGDDFLGGGEGDDLCDGGRGKDRTNGICAILRQVP
;
A
#
# COMPACT_ATOMS: atom_id res chain seq x y z
N MET A 1 6.05 17.15 9.89
CA MET A 1 6.37 17.46 11.31
C MET A 1 5.36 16.73 12.18
N ARG A 2 5.80 15.76 13.01
CA ARG A 2 4.91 14.93 13.85
C ARG A 2 4.37 15.78 15.01
N ALA A 3 3.07 15.99 15.11
CA ALA A 3 2.47 16.72 16.21
C ALA A 3 2.31 15.79 17.43
N VAL A 4 3.25 15.85 18.36
CA VAL A 4 3.10 15.20 19.67
C VAL A 4 2.27 16.14 20.56
N PHE A 5 0.99 15.83 20.77
CA PHE A 5 0.17 16.57 21.71
C PHE A 5 0.37 16.04 23.13
N ILE A 6 1.08 16.82 23.95
CA ILE A 6 1.18 16.58 25.39
C ILE A 6 0.01 17.33 26.04
N MET A 7 -1.07 16.62 26.34
CA MET A 7 -2.14 17.18 27.17
C MET A 7 -1.78 16.97 28.64
N MET A 8 -1.60 18.06 29.38
CA MET A 8 -1.39 18.02 30.83
C MET A 8 -2.73 18.06 31.53
N PHE A 9 -3.11 16.94 32.16
CA PHE A 9 -4.24 16.91 33.09
C PHE A 9 -3.73 16.78 34.51
N THR A 10 -4.33 17.55 35.41
CA THR A 10 -4.08 17.46 36.84
C THR A 10 -4.99 16.41 37.46
N VAL A 11 -4.41 15.37 38.07
CA VAL A 11 -5.16 14.42 38.91
C VAL A 11 -4.80 14.69 40.37
N SER A 12 -5.80 14.94 41.22
CA SER A 12 -5.62 15.13 42.66
C SER A 12 -6.04 13.87 43.40
N LEU A 13 -5.07 13.13 43.93
CA LEU A 13 -5.31 12.02 44.86
C LEU A 13 -4.71 12.40 46.21
N GLY A 14 -5.56 12.57 47.23
CA GLY A 14 -5.11 12.89 48.59
C GLY A 14 -4.49 14.28 48.78
N GLY A 15 -4.84 15.27 47.95
CA GLY A 15 -4.37 16.65 48.08
C GLY A 15 -3.00 16.93 47.46
N MET A 16 -2.37 15.95 46.80
CA MET A 16 -1.16 16.15 46.00
C MET A 16 -1.53 16.25 44.52
N LEU A 17 -1.19 17.38 43.91
CA LEU A 17 -1.38 17.62 42.48
C LEU A 17 -0.30 16.88 41.71
N LEU A 18 -0.66 15.81 41.00
CA LEU A 18 0.27 15.12 40.11
C LEU A 18 0.00 15.57 38.68
N LEU A 19 1.02 16.16 38.05
CA LEU A 19 1.10 16.35 36.61
C LEU A 19 1.49 15.01 36.00
N GLN A 20 0.53 14.28 35.45
CA GLN A 20 0.83 13.10 34.65
C GLN A 20 0.69 13.48 33.17
N SER A 21 1.77 13.29 32.40
CA SER A 21 1.72 13.38 30.94
C SER A 21 1.24 12.05 30.38
N THR A 22 0.05 12.01 29.79
CA THR A 22 -0.36 10.90 28.95
C THR A 22 -0.04 11.25 27.50
N VAL A 23 0.77 10.42 26.85
CA VAL A 23 1.05 10.51 25.42
C VAL A 23 -0.13 9.85 24.71
N PHE A 24 -0.98 10.65 24.05
CA PHE A 24 -2.08 10.12 23.25
C PHE A 24 -1.62 9.93 21.80
N ALA A 25 -1.87 8.72 21.31
CA ALA A 25 -1.63 8.11 20.00
C ALA A 25 -0.92 8.95 18.93
N ALA A 26 0.28 8.50 18.53
CA ALA A 26 0.74 8.68 17.16
C ALA A 26 -0.23 7.90 16.25
N ASP A 27 -0.65 8.52 15.14
CA ASP A 27 -1.44 7.82 14.12
C ASP A 27 -0.76 6.48 13.77
N PRO A 28 -1.52 5.38 13.62
CA PRO A 28 -0.93 4.10 13.25
C PRO A 28 -0.18 4.25 11.93
N LEU A 29 1.02 3.66 11.87
CA LEU A 29 1.82 3.65 10.64
C LEU A 29 1.04 2.93 9.53
N PRO A 30 1.28 3.31 8.25
CA PRO A 30 0.62 2.64 7.14
C PRO A 30 0.94 1.15 7.14
N THR A 31 -0.07 0.36 6.77
CA THR A 31 0.00 -1.10 6.74
C THR A 31 -0.57 -1.62 5.45
N CYS A 32 0.05 -2.64 4.87
CA CYS A 32 -0.42 -3.29 3.66
C CYS A 32 -0.11 -4.79 3.70
N PHE A 33 -1.09 -5.62 3.36
CA PHE A 33 -1.03 -7.08 3.55
C PHE A 33 -0.51 -7.52 4.94
N GLY A 34 -0.78 -6.72 5.98
CA GLY A 34 -0.30 -6.95 7.35
C GLY A 34 1.15 -6.53 7.63
N VAL A 35 1.87 -5.99 6.63
CA VAL A 35 3.19 -5.40 6.79
C VAL A 35 3.05 -3.93 7.15
N THR A 36 3.66 -3.51 8.26
CA THR A 36 3.68 -2.11 8.70
C THR A 36 4.95 -1.43 8.20
N TYR A 37 4.87 -0.17 7.77
CA TYR A 37 6.04 0.61 7.40
C TYR A 37 7.08 0.67 8.54
N ASP A 38 8.36 0.39 8.23
CA ASP A 38 9.50 0.53 9.13
C ASP A 38 10.59 1.37 8.46
N SER A 39 10.78 2.60 8.96
CA SER A 39 11.81 3.51 8.45
C SER A 39 13.25 3.05 8.69
N ASN A 40 13.46 1.99 9.47
CA ASN A 40 14.79 1.41 9.70
C ASN A 40 15.11 0.28 8.70
N HIS A 41 14.13 -0.15 7.91
CA HIS A 41 14.33 -1.13 6.86
C HIS A 41 14.59 -0.39 5.53
N PRO A 42 15.75 -0.61 4.88
CA PRO A 42 16.12 0.12 3.66
C PRO A 42 15.19 -0.20 2.47
N ASP A 43 14.59 -1.39 2.50
CA ASP A 43 13.67 -1.87 1.45
C ASP A 43 12.21 -1.48 1.74
N HIS A 44 11.95 -0.63 2.75
CA HIS A 44 10.63 -0.01 2.96
C HIS A 44 10.62 1.41 2.38
N ILE A 45 9.78 1.63 1.38
CA ILE A 45 9.69 2.88 0.64
C ILE A 45 8.32 3.51 0.91
N LEU A 46 8.30 4.78 1.28
CA LEU A 46 7.09 5.53 1.60
C LEU A 46 7.02 6.78 0.74
N GLY A 47 5.93 6.91 -0.02
CA GLY A 47 5.52 8.10 -0.74
C GLY A 47 5.04 9.22 0.17
N THR A 48 4.37 10.19 -0.43
CA THR A 48 3.85 11.40 0.20
C THR A 48 2.33 11.42 0.14
N ASN A 49 1.68 12.57 0.25
CA ASN A 49 0.22 12.66 0.10
C ASN A 49 -0.20 13.26 -1.24
N GLY A 50 0.72 13.31 -2.21
CA GLY A 50 0.43 13.75 -3.56
C GLY A 50 1.14 12.87 -4.56
N ASP A 51 0.89 13.12 -5.83
CA ASP A 51 1.34 12.30 -6.96
C ASP A 51 2.86 12.05 -6.94
N ASP A 52 3.26 10.81 -6.68
CA ASP A 52 4.64 10.37 -6.57
C ASP A 52 5.08 9.47 -7.73
N GLN A 53 6.39 9.49 -8.00
CA GLN A 53 7.04 8.51 -8.87
C GLN A 53 8.03 7.71 -8.04
N ILE A 54 7.67 6.46 -7.77
CA ILE A 54 8.41 5.57 -6.88
C ILE A 54 9.02 4.45 -7.72
N VAL A 55 10.32 4.24 -7.53
CA VAL A 55 11.06 3.14 -8.14
C VAL A 55 11.73 2.37 -7.03
N GLY A 56 11.38 1.09 -6.92
CA GLY A 56 12.03 0.13 -6.04
C GLY A 56 13.44 -0.21 -6.50
N THR A 57 13.95 -1.27 -5.90
CA THR A 57 15.30 -1.79 -6.06
C THR A 57 15.22 -3.16 -6.73
N SER A 58 16.37 -3.79 -6.98
CA SER A 58 16.37 -5.16 -7.51
C SER A 58 16.23 -6.22 -6.41
N ARG A 59 15.55 -5.89 -5.31
CA ARG A 59 15.34 -6.72 -4.12
C ARG A 59 13.88 -6.57 -3.74
N ASN A 60 13.40 -7.53 -2.95
CA ASN A 60 12.08 -7.48 -2.34
C ASN A 60 11.88 -6.18 -1.53
N ASP A 61 11.00 -5.33 -2.03
CA ASP A 61 10.65 -4.04 -1.43
C ASP A 61 9.24 -4.06 -0.84
N VAL A 62 9.00 -3.14 0.09
CA VAL A 62 7.68 -2.83 0.63
C VAL A 62 7.39 -1.36 0.35
N ILE A 63 6.50 -1.10 -0.60
CA ILE A 63 6.27 0.22 -1.16
C ILE A 63 4.85 0.70 -0.85
N PHE A 64 4.75 1.91 -0.30
CA PHE A 64 3.49 2.60 0.00
C PHE A 64 3.40 3.91 -0.80
N GLY A 65 2.46 4.04 -1.73
CA GLY A 65 2.17 5.27 -2.48
C GLY A 65 1.50 6.33 -1.60
N MET A 66 0.50 5.89 -0.82
CA MET A 66 -0.30 6.63 0.16
C MET A 66 -1.50 7.39 -0.43
N ASN A 67 -1.38 8.68 -0.74
CA ASN A 67 -2.46 9.42 -1.39
C ASN A 67 -1.88 10.13 -2.60
N GLY A 68 -2.68 10.31 -3.64
CA GLY A 68 -2.23 10.92 -4.89
C GLY A 68 -2.40 9.93 -6.03
N ASN A 69 -2.15 10.38 -7.26
CA ASN A 69 -2.08 9.47 -8.40
C ASN A 69 -0.63 9.07 -8.60
N ASP A 70 -0.27 7.92 -8.06
CA ASP A 70 1.12 7.48 -7.95
C ASP A 70 1.52 6.58 -9.13
N VAL A 71 2.81 6.60 -9.46
CA VAL A 71 3.42 5.65 -10.39
C VAL A 71 4.49 4.88 -9.65
N VAL A 72 4.25 3.58 -9.45
CA VAL A 72 5.13 2.71 -8.69
C VAL A 72 5.69 1.59 -9.57
N LEU A 73 7.01 1.41 -9.54
CA LEU A 73 7.74 0.34 -10.23
C LEU A 73 8.51 -0.48 -9.18
N GLY A 74 8.13 -1.73 -8.95
CA GLY A 74 8.79 -2.67 -8.01
C GLY A 74 10.20 -3.05 -8.44
N GLN A 75 10.32 -3.46 -9.71
CA GLN A 75 11.56 -3.88 -10.40
C GLN A 75 11.81 -5.38 -10.36
N GLU A 76 12.76 -5.87 -9.57
CA GLU A 76 13.07 -7.30 -9.55
C GLU A 76 13.00 -7.76 -8.09
N GLY A 77 12.47 -8.94 -7.84
CA GLY A 77 12.29 -9.46 -6.49
C GLY A 77 10.81 -9.56 -6.13
N ASP A 78 10.51 -10.22 -5.02
CA ASP A 78 9.11 -10.38 -4.60
C ASP A 78 8.68 -9.17 -3.79
N ASP A 79 7.97 -8.25 -4.44
CA ASP A 79 7.61 -6.96 -3.87
C ASP A 79 6.23 -6.97 -3.21
N ILE A 80 6.06 -6.07 -2.26
CA ILE A 80 4.76 -5.68 -1.71
C ILE A 80 4.52 -4.22 -2.09
N ILE A 81 3.53 -3.96 -2.93
CA ILE A 81 3.25 -2.61 -3.47
C ILE A 81 1.82 -2.21 -3.16
N CYS A 82 1.63 -1.01 -2.62
CA CYS A 82 0.33 -0.54 -2.18
C CYS A 82 0.15 0.91 -2.64
N GLY A 83 -0.75 1.15 -3.59
CA GLY A 83 -1.03 2.46 -4.17
C GLY A 83 -1.63 3.40 -3.13
N GLY A 84 -2.78 3.02 -2.58
CA GLY A 84 -3.46 3.76 -1.54
C GLY A 84 -4.69 4.48 -2.10
N ASN A 85 -4.80 5.79 -1.89
CA ASN A 85 -5.92 6.57 -2.43
C ASN A 85 -5.51 7.35 -3.66
N GLY A 86 -6.29 7.28 -4.72
CA GLY A 86 -6.06 7.97 -5.98
C GLY A 86 -5.98 6.97 -7.13
N ASN A 87 -5.77 7.47 -8.34
CA ASN A 87 -5.70 6.61 -9.52
C ASN A 87 -4.25 6.25 -9.80
N ASP A 88 -3.85 5.07 -9.38
CA ASP A 88 -2.47 4.64 -9.33
C ASP A 88 -2.07 3.76 -10.52
N ILE A 89 -0.78 3.80 -10.86
CA ILE A 89 -0.16 2.89 -11.84
C ILE A 89 0.90 2.08 -11.10
N LEU A 90 0.62 0.81 -10.89
CA LEU A 90 1.50 -0.10 -10.16
C LEU A 90 2.06 -1.16 -11.11
N ARG A 91 3.38 -1.38 -11.08
CA ARG A 91 4.05 -2.45 -11.84
C ARG A 91 5.04 -3.21 -10.99
N GLY A 92 4.83 -4.52 -10.82
CA GLY A 92 5.77 -5.41 -10.13
C GLY A 92 7.07 -5.62 -10.93
N ARG A 93 6.90 -6.02 -12.19
CA ARG A 93 7.90 -6.35 -13.21
C ARG A 93 8.42 -7.79 -13.13
N GLY A 94 9.30 -8.15 -12.20
CA GLY A 94 9.85 -9.50 -12.12
C GLY A 94 9.96 -9.97 -10.68
N GLY A 95 9.61 -11.23 -10.43
CA GLY A 95 9.39 -11.77 -9.07
C GLY A 95 7.95 -12.27 -8.91
N ALA A 96 7.59 -12.68 -7.69
CA ALA A 96 6.21 -13.01 -7.33
C ALA A 96 5.64 -11.90 -6.43
N ASP A 97 4.92 -10.97 -7.03
CA ASP A 97 4.54 -9.71 -6.39
C ASP A 97 3.19 -9.77 -5.69
N ARG A 98 3.02 -8.92 -4.67
CA ARG A 98 1.72 -8.65 -4.04
C ARG A 98 1.38 -7.18 -4.15
N MET A 99 0.31 -6.89 -4.87
CA MET A 99 -0.05 -5.52 -5.22
C MET A 99 -1.47 -5.20 -4.76
N ASP A 100 -1.65 -4.04 -4.11
CA ASP A 100 -2.93 -3.45 -3.71
C ASP A 100 -3.07 -2.07 -4.37
N GLY A 101 -4.08 -1.88 -5.22
CA GLY A 101 -4.40 -0.57 -5.83
C GLY A 101 -4.92 0.39 -4.76
N GLY A 102 -6.05 0.03 -4.17
CA GLY A 102 -6.68 0.74 -3.07
C GLY A 102 -7.98 1.40 -3.51
N ASP A 103 -8.13 2.70 -3.24
CA ASP A 103 -9.30 3.47 -3.63
C ASP A 103 -8.98 4.30 -4.89
N GLY A 104 -9.67 4.10 -6.00
CA GLY A 104 -9.48 4.87 -7.22
C GLY A 104 -9.52 4.00 -8.47
N ASP A 105 -9.50 4.62 -9.65
CA ASP A 105 -9.42 3.85 -10.90
C ASP A 105 -7.96 3.49 -11.19
N ASP A 106 -7.57 2.26 -10.84
CA ASP A 106 -6.18 1.83 -10.80
C ASP A 106 -5.75 0.99 -12.01
N VAL A 107 -4.44 0.96 -12.24
CA VAL A 107 -3.81 0.13 -13.27
C VAL A 107 -2.68 -0.70 -12.68
N LEU A 108 -2.91 -2.00 -12.54
CA LEU A 108 -1.97 -2.96 -11.97
C LEU A 108 -1.40 -3.86 -13.07
N TRP A 109 -0.09 -3.98 -13.13
CA TRP A 109 0.60 -5.01 -13.91
C TRP A 109 1.56 -5.82 -13.05
N GLY A 110 1.34 -7.12 -12.96
CA GLY A 110 2.20 -8.07 -12.24
C GLY A 110 3.58 -8.11 -12.89
N GLY A 111 3.67 -8.62 -14.11
CA GLY A 111 4.88 -8.48 -14.91
C GLY A 111 5.14 -9.67 -15.81
N ALA A 112 6.41 -9.94 -16.06
CA ALA A 112 6.80 -11.24 -16.59
C ALA A 112 7.45 -11.92 -15.40
N ASP A 113 6.88 -13.01 -14.88
CA ASP A 113 7.59 -14.13 -14.23
C ASP A 113 6.63 -15.00 -13.38
N GLU A 114 6.86 -15.13 -12.07
CA GLU A 114 6.15 -16.06 -11.18
C GLU A 114 4.76 -15.53 -10.80
N GLY A 115 3.85 -16.39 -10.36
CA GLY A 115 2.44 -16.01 -10.19
C GLY A 115 2.22 -14.86 -9.19
N ASP A 116 1.65 -13.77 -9.71
CA ASP A 116 1.41 -12.54 -8.94
C ASP A 116 0.09 -12.56 -8.18
N GLN A 117 -0.04 -11.71 -7.16
CA GLN A 117 -1.31 -11.45 -6.46
C GLN A 117 -1.68 -9.98 -6.58
N LEU A 118 -2.67 -9.70 -7.42
CA LEU A 118 -3.13 -8.36 -7.75
C LEU A 118 -4.52 -8.11 -7.16
N PHE A 119 -4.63 -7.10 -6.30
CA PHE A 119 -5.89 -6.64 -5.72
C PHE A 119 -6.04 -5.18 -6.11
N SER A 120 -7.04 -4.80 -6.91
CA SER A 120 -7.17 -3.39 -7.33
C SER A 120 -8.00 -2.56 -6.35
N GLY A 121 -9.04 -3.13 -5.74
CA GLY A 121 -9.76 -2.46 -4.65
C GLY A 121 -11.08 -1.84 -5.10
N ASP A 122 -11.31 -0.56 -4.81
CA ASP A 122 -12.54 0.15 -5.15
C ASP A 122 -12.30 1.09 -6.35
N GLY A 123 -12.96 0.85 -7.49
CA GLY A 123 -12.80 1.68 -8.69
C GLY A 123 -13.12 0.93 -9.97
N ASP A 124 -13.07 1.61 -11.13
CA ASP A 124 -13.13 0.92 -12.43
C ASP A 124 -11.71 0.56 -12.89
N ASP A 125 -11.23 -0.62 -12.49
CA ASP A 125 -9.80 -0.94 -12.56
C ASP A 125 -9.34 -1.67 -13.83
N PHE A 126 -8.03 -1.65 -14.06
CA PHE A 126 -7.36 -2.49 -15.05
C PHE A 126 -6.27 -3.35 -14.41
N LEU A 127 -6.40 -4.66 -14.48
CA LEU A 127 -5.42 -5.60 -13.96
C LEU A 127 -4.81 -6.43 -15.09
N GLY A 128 -3.49 -6.57 -15.08
CA GLY A 128 -2.77 -7.46 -15.97
C GLY A 128 -1.77 -8.30 -15.21
N GLY A 129 -2.09 -9.57 -14.97
CA GLY A 129 -1.16 -10.52 -14.34
C GLY A 129 0.15 -10.62 -15.12
N GLY A 130 0.03 -10.85 -16.43
CA GLY A 130 1.17 -10.93 -17.34
C GLY A 130 1.52 -12.37 -17.66
N GLU A 131 2.79 -12.73 -17.55
CA GLU A 131 3.23 -14.15 -17.63
C GLU A 131 3.14 -14.77 -16.24
N GLY A 132 2.75 -16.04 -16.15
CA GLY A 132 2.58 -16.72 -14.85
C GLY A 132 1.15 -17.25 -14.65
N ASP A 133 0.92 -17.90 -13.51
CA ASP A 133 -0.42 -18.25 -13.05
C ASP A 133 -0.82 -17.22 -11.97
N ASP A 134 -1.52 -16.16 -12.38
CA ASP A 134 -1.74 -14.99 -11.53
C ASP A 134 -3.09 -15.05 -10.81
N LEU A 135 -3.11 -14.49 -9.61
CA LEU A 135 -4.30 -14.30 -8.82
C LEU A 135 -4.74 -12.85 -8.89
N CYS A 136 -5.94 -12.59 -9.41
CA CYS A 136 -6.43 -11.23 -9.57
C CYS A 136 -7.80 -11.06 -8.90
N ASP A 137 -7.95 -10.02 -8.10
CA ASP A 137 -9.22 -9.58 -7.53
C ASP A 137 -9.43 -8.11 -7.92
N GLY A 138 -10.47 -7.86 -8.72
CA GLY A 138 -10.78 -6.50 -9.14
C GLY A 138 -11.55 -5.71 -8.07
N GLY A 139 -12.02 -6.37 -7.01
CA GLY A 139 -12.75 -5.69 -5.95
C GLY A 139 -14.10 -5.13 -6.42
N ARG A 140 -14.39 -3.86 -6.11
CA ARG A 140 -15.66 -3.18 -6.43
C ARG A 140 -15.51 -2.30 -7.64
N GLY A 141 -16.46 -2.41 -8.57
CA GLY A 141 -16.55 -1.56 -9.75
C GLY A 141 -16.54 -2.39 -11.03
N LYS A 142 -16.23 -1.75 -12.15
CA LYS A 142 -16.24 -2.39 -13.48
C LYS A 142 -14.83 -2.63 -13.98
N ASP A 143 -14.28 -3.74 -13.54
CA ASP A 143 -12.87 -3.99 -13.78
C ASP A 143 -12.64 -4.72 -15.10
N ARG A 144 -11.43 -4.58 -15.59
CA ARG A 144 -10.96 -5.23 -16.80
C ARG A 144 -9.68 -5.97 -16.48
N THR A 145 -9.62 -7.22 -16.92
CA THR A 145 -8.42 -8.04 -16.78
C THR A 145 -7.82 -8.37 -18.13
N ASN A 146 -6.49 -8.39 -18.22
CA ASN A 146 -5.76 -8.98 -19.33
C ASN A 146 -4.70 -9.98 -18.83
N GLY A 147 -4.21 -10.85 -19.72
CA GLY A 147 -3.23 -11.89 -19.36
C GLY A 147 -3.86 -13.10 -18.66
N ILE A 148 -3.05 -13.80 -17.85
CA ILE A 148 -3.43 -15.04 -17.15
C ILE A 148 -3.89 -14.71 -15.72
N CYS A 149 -4.99 -13.96 -15.59
CA CYS A 149 -5.62 -13.71 -14.29
C CYS A 149 -6.66 -14.79 -13.96
N ALA A 150 -6.45 -15.54 -12.88
CA ALA A 150 -7.51 -16.28 -12.20
C ALA A 150 -8.33 -15.31 -11.35
N ILE A 151 -9.45 -14.80 -11.92
CA ILE A 151 -10.29 -13.79 -11.25
C ILE A 151 -11.03 -14.41 -10.06
N LEU A 152 -10.73 -13.94 -8.84
CA LEU A 152 -11.38 -14.40 -7.61
C LEU A 152 -12.76 -13.77 -7.38
N ARG A 153 -12.91 -12.49 -7.72
CA ARG A 153 -14.15 -11.74 -7.50
C ARG A 153 -14.21 -10.50 -8.40
N GLN A 154 -15.43 -10.18 -8.84
CA GLN A 154 -15.81 -8.92 -9.48
C GLN A 154 -17.10 -8.51 -8.78
N VAL A 155 -17.07 -7.42 -8.02
CA VAL A 155 -18.26 -6.91 -7.33
C VAL A 155 -18.87 -5.81 -8.22
N PRO A 156 -20.07 -6.05 -8.79
CA PRO A 156 -20.70 -5.09 -9.70
C PRO A 156 -21.22 -3.82 -9.01
#